data_AF-A0A524ECK6-F1
#
_entry.id   AF-A0A524ECK6-F1
#
_cell.length_a   1.000
_cell.length_b   1.000
_cell.length_c   1.000
_cell.angle_alpha   90.00
_cell.angle_beta   90.00
_cell.angle_gamma   90.00
#
_symmetry.space_group_name_H-M   'P 1'
#
loop_
_entity.id
_entity.type
_entity.pdbx_description
1 polymer ?
#
loop_
_entity_poly.entity_id
_entity_poly.type
_entity_poly.pdbx_seq_one_letter_code
_entity_poly.pdbx_strand_id
1 'polypeptide(L)'
;MIRIPERCESCGKEIAPYGPAKTLEDNFVQDEQKRLGICRECFDKRFKVETKRRSGYGGTIYELEEKSAPRFGLGSKKFTCLKCNWYAWTEEGLRVHMEKRHKA
;
A
#
# COMPACT_ATOMS: atom_id res chain seq x y z
N MET A 1 -1.86 27.22 2.13
CA MET A 1 -1.53 25.93 1.48
C MET A 1 -2.51 24.89 2.00
N ILE A 2 -3.52 24.54 1.20
CA ILE A 2 -4.50 23.51 1.59
C ILE A 2 -3.78 22.16 1.44
N ARG A 3 -3.35 21.55 2.54
CA ARG A 3 -2.86 20.16 2.53
C ARG A 3 -4.06 19.28 2.26
N ILE A 4 -4.26 18.88 1.01
CA ILE A 4 -5.28 17.89 0.66
C ILE A 4 -4.93 16.63 1.46
N PRO A 5 -5.83 16.12 2.31
CA PRO A 5 -5.54 14.92 3.09
C PRO A 5 -5.27 13.77 2.13
N GLU A 6 -4.09 13.17 2.26
CA GLU A 6 -3.68 12.01 1.48
C GLU A 6 -4.63 10.86 1.80
N ARG A 7 -5.55 10.55 0.89
CA ARG A 7 -6.46 9.41 1.04
C ARG A 7 -5.83 8.15 0.47
N CYS A 8 -6.13 7.03 1.13
CA CYS A 8 -5.69 5.70 0.75
C CYS A 8 -6.38 5.20 -0.52
N GLU A 9 -5.61 4.85 -1.53
CA GLU A 9 -6.08 4.27 -2.80
C GLU A 9 -6.69 2.86 -2.66
N SER A 10 -6.62 2.24 -1.47
CA SER A 10 -7.19 0.91 -1.19
C SER A 10 -8.47 0.94 -0.35
N CYS A 11 -8.55 1.80 0.68
CA CYS A 11 -9.69 1.85 1.60
C CYS A 11 -10.40 3.21 1.67
N GLY A 12 -9.90 4.25 0.99
CA GLY A 12 -10.51 5.59 0.97
C GLY A 12 -10.31 6.41 2.25
N LYS A 13 -9.82 5.81 3.34
CA LYS A 13 -9.52 6.49 4.61
C LYS A 13 -8.34 7.44 4.47
N GLU A 14 -8.29 8.46 5.33
CA GLU A 14 -7.16 9.36 5.46
C GLU A 14 -5.92 8.61 5.94
N ILE A 15 -4.81 8.82 5.24
CA ILE A 15 -3.50 8.27 5.61
C ILE A 15 -2.96 9.14 6.74
N ALA A 16 -2.74 8.52 7.90
CA ALA A 16 -2.06 9.18 9.01
C ALA A 16 -0.65 9.62 8.58
N PRO A 17 -0.15 10.78 9.04
CA PRO A 17 1.18 11.23 8.68
C PRO A 17 2.23 10.20 9.07
N TYR A 18 3.15 9.92 8.14
CA TYR A 18 4.26 9.00 8.37
C TYR A 18 5.16 9.56 9.47
N GLY A 19 5.28 8.83 10.58
CA GLY A 19 6.19 9.17 11.67
C GLY A 19 7.66 8.90 11.30
N PRO A 20 8.62 9.29 12.16
CA PRO A 20 10.03 8.96 11.94
C PRO A 20 10.23 7.44 11.91
N ALA A 21 10.84 6.93 10.83
CA ALA A 21 11.16 5.52 10.70
C ALA A 21 12.18 5.11 11.76
N LYS A 22 11.84 4.09 12.55
CA LYS A 22 12.71 3.58 13.64
C LYS A 22 13.69 2.51 13.16
N THR A 23 13.38 1.84 12.05
CA THR A 23 14.18 0.75 11.48
C THR A 23 14.31 0.93 9.97
N LEU A 24 15.31 0.27 9.37
CA LEU A 24 15.48 0.21 7.91
C LEU A 24 14.24 -0.39 7.22
N GLU A 25 13.62 -1.39 7.86
CA GLU A 25 12.36 -1.97 7.39
C GLU A 25 11.23 -0.94 7.40
N ASP A 26 11.06 -0.19 8.48
CA ASP A 26 9.99 0.82 8.57
C ASP A 26 10.22 1.94 7.54
N ASN A 27 11.48 2.29 7.25
CA ASN A 27 11.81 3.22 6.18
C ASN A 27 11.39 2.70 4.80
N PHE A 28 11.71 1.44 4.50
CA PHE A 28 11.30 0.76 3.27
C PHE A 28 9.77 0.69 3.14
N VAL A 29 9.07 0.31 4.22
CA VAL A 29 7.60 0.25 4.24
C VAL A 29 6.98 1.63 4.02
N GLN A 30 7.50 2.68 4.65
CA GLN A 30 7.00 4.04 4.46
C GLN A 30 7.21 4.55 3.03
N ASP A 31 8.35 4.25 2.41
CA ASP A 31 8.63 4.63 1.02
C ASP A 31 7.64 3.95 0.06
N GLU A 32 7.45 2.64 0.23
CA GLU A 32 6.51 1.87 -0.59
C GLU A 32 5.04 2.27 -0.34
N GLN A 33 4.67 2.60 0.89
CA GLN A 33 3.34 3.15 1.21
C GLN A 33 3.08 4.47 0.47
N LYS A 34 4.07 5.35 0.41
CA LYS A 34 3.98 6.62 -0.35
C LYS A 34 3.91 6.35 -1.85
N ARG A 35 4.73 5.44 -2.37
CA ARG A 35 4.76 5.05 -3.78
C ARG A 35 3.41 4.49 -4.25
N LEU A 36 2.76 3.69 -3.40
CA LEU A 36 1.48 3.06 -3.68
C LEU A 36 0.27 3.91 -3.25
N GLY A 37 0.47 4.96 -2.45
CA GLY A 37 -0.61 5.82 -1.96
C GLY A 37 -1.59 5.10 -1.02
N ILE A 38 -1.10 4.19 -0.17
CA ILE A 38 -1.94 3.37 0.71
C ILE A 38 -1.59 3.52 2.19
N CYS A 39 -2.57 3.29 3.07
CA CYS A 39 -2.36 3.28 4.51
C CYS A 39 -1.68 1.97 4.98
N ARG A 40 -1.07 2.01 6.18
CA ARG A 40 -0.37 0.87 6.79
C ARG A 40 -1.23 -0.39 6.90
N GLU A 41 -2.48 -0.25 7.32
CA GLU A 41 -3.39 -1.39 7.42
C GLU A 41 -3.66 -2.07 6.08
N CYS A 42 -3.80 -1.29 5.00
CA CYS A 42 -4.00 -1.85 3.66
C CYS A 42 -2.71 -2.45 3.11
N PHE A 43 -1.57 -1.83 3.42
CA PHE A 43 -0.26 -2.34 3.08
C PHE A 43 -0.03 -3.71 3.72
N ASP A 44 -0.20 -3.84 5.04
CA ASP A 44 0.03 -5.10 5.76
C ASP A 44 -0.93 -6.22 5.35
N LYS A 45 -2.14 -5.87 4.90
CA LYS A 45 -3.10 -6.83 4.34
C LYS A 45 -2.71 -7.34 2.96
N ARG A 46 -2.15 -6.46 2.12
CA ARG A 46 -1.87 -6.77 0.70
C ARG A 46 -0.44 -7.23 0.46
N PHE A 47 0.50 -6.80 1.28
CA PHE A 47 1.92 -7.06 1.11
C PHE A 47 2.51 -7.72 2.35
N LYS A 48 3.52 -8.55 2.12
CA LYS A 48 4.42 -9.09 3.11
C LYS A 48 5.80 -8.55 2.80
N VAL A 49 6.46 -7.94 3.78
CA VAL A 49 7.87 -7.60 3.65
C VAL A 49 8.68 -8.87 3.90
N GLU A 50 9.35 -9.37 2.88
CA GLU A 50 10.28 -10.47 3.01
C GLU A 50 11.69 -9.93 3.19
N THR A 51 12.38 -10.45 4.21
CA THR A 51 13.76 -10.07 4.50
C THR A 51 14.67 -11.18 3.99
N LYS A 52 15.38 -10.93 2.89
CA LYS A 52 16.37 -11.87 2.36
C LYS A 52 17.77 -11.46 2.79
N ARG A 53 18.53 -12.42 3.33
CA ARG A 53 19.96 -12.25 3.61
C ARG A 53 20.74 -12.56 2.34
N ARG A 54 21.49 -11.58 1.84
CA ARG A 54 22.38 -11.82 0.70
C ARG A 54 23.61 -12.60 1.19
N SER A 55 23.65 -13.89 0.89
CA SER A 55 24.79 -14.75 1.24
C SER A 55 25.98 -14.34 0.37
N GLY A 56 26.92 -13.59 0.94
CA GLY A 56 28.16 -13.17 0.27
C GLY A 56 28.74 -11.83 0.75
N TYR A 57 27.92 -10.87 1.18
CA TYR A 57 28.41 -9.50 1.49
C TYR A 57 27.75 -8.82 2.71
N GLY A 58 27.04 -9.58 3.56
CA GLY A 58 26.53 -9.05 4.83
C GLY A 58 25.46 -7.95 4.69
N GLY A 59 24.57 -8.07 3.70
CA GLY A 59 23.48 -7.12 3.47
C GLY A 59 22.09 -7.75 3.67
N THR A 60 21.20 -7.01 4.32
CA THR A 60 19.77 -7.33 4.43
C THR A 60 19.03 -6.64 3.28
N ILE A 61 18.30 -7.41 2.48
CA ILE A 61 17.47 -6.89 1.39
C ILE A 61 16.01 -7.08 1.80
N TYR A 62 15.23 -6.00 1.70
CA TYR A 62 13.79 -6.02 1.89
C TYR A 62 13.12 -6.11 0.51
N GLU A 63 12.27 -7.11 0.33
CA GLU A 63 11.46 -7.30 -0.88
C GLU A 63 9.98 -7.30 -0.49
N LEU A 64 9.12 -6.85 -1.41
CA LEU A 64 7.67 -6.92 -1.24
C LEU A 64 7.11 -8.13 -1.96
N GLU A 65 6.41 -8.98 -1.22
CA GLU A 65 5.60 -10.06 -1.77
C GLU A 65 4.12 -9.72 -1.63
N GLU A 66 3.36 -9.79 -2.72
CA GLU A 66 1.90 -9.61 -2.70
C GLU A 66 1.24 -10.84 -2.06
N LYS A 67 0.55 -10.61 -0.93
CA LYS A 67 -0.26 -11.62 -0.27
C LYS A 67 -1.48 -11.93 -1.14
N SER A 68 -1.80 -13.22 -1.24
CA SER A 68 -3.08 -13.63 -1.82
C SER A 68 -4.24 -13.09 -0.98
N ALA A 69 -5.27 -12.59 -1.66
CA ALA A 69 -6.47 -12.09 -0.98
C ALA A 69 -7.07 -13.20 -0.10
N PRO A 70 -7.58 -12.88 1.11
CA PRO A 70 -8.20 -13.87 1.98
C PRO A 70 -9.36 -14.55 1.24
N ARG A 71 -9.32 -15.89 1.18
CA ARG A 71 -10.28 -16.70 0.40
C ARG A 71 -11.72 -16.60 0.93
N PHE A 72 -11.91 -16.24 2.20
CA PHE A 72 -13.21 -16.06 2.87
C PHE A 72 -13.13 -14.94 3.92
N GLY A 73 -14.20 -14.15 4.11
CA GLY A 73 -14.34 -13.11 5.15
C GLY A 73 -14.58 -11.68 4.65
N LEU A 74 -14.85 -10.75 5.58
CA LEU A 74 -15.01 -9.30 5.32
C LEU A 74 -13.72 -8.75 4.66
N GLY A 75 -13.74 -8.56 3.34
CA GLY A 75 -12.55 -8.21 2.53
C GLY A 75 -12.41 -9.01 1.22
N SER A 76 -13.29 -9.99 0.96
CA SER A 76 -13.36 -10.73 -0.29
C SER A 76 -13.88 -9.92 -1.48
N LYS A 77 -14.58 -8.81 -1.23
CA LYS A 77 -15.04 -7.89 -2.28
C LYS A 77 -13.89 -6.96 -2.68
N LYS A 78 -13.37 -7.18 -3.89
CA LYS A 78 -12.36 -6.32 -4.53
C LYS A 78 -13.01 -5.47 -5.62
N PHE A 79 -12.64 -4.21 -5.67
CA PHE A 79 -13.06 -3.26 -6.69
C PHE A 79 -11.87 -3.02 -7.61
N THR A 80 -11.90 -3.60 -8.80
CA THR A 80 -10.82 -3.50 -9.78
C THR A 80 -10.93 -2.21 -10.57
N CYS A 81 -9.80 -1.54 -10.81
CA CYS A 81 -9.73 -0.45 -11.75
C CYS A 81 -9.92 -0.96 -13.18
N LEU A 82 -10.66 -0.21 -13.99
CA LEU A 82 -10.89 -0.56 -15.38
C LEU A 82 -9.75 -0.08 -16.30
N LYS A 83 -8.88 0.82 -15.82
CA LYS A 83 -7.78 1.40 -16.60
C LYS A 83 -6.42 0.76 -16.30
N CYS A 84 -6.27 0.08 -15.16
CA CYS A 84 -5.03 -0.60 -14.78
C CYS A 84 -5.31 -1.82 -13.90
N ASN A 85 -4.27 -2.61 -13.61
CA ASN A 85 -4.36 -3.81 -12.75
C ASN A 85 -4.48 -3.52 -11.25
N TRP A 86 -4.79 -2.27 -10.87
CA TRP A 86 -5.03 -1.92 -9.47
C TRP A 86 -6.39 -2.44 -9.00
N TYR A 87 -6.46 -2.78 -7.72
CA TYR A 87 -7.72 -3.08 -7.06
C TYR A 87 -7.74 -2.46 -5.67
N ALA A 88 -8.93 -2.06 -5.23
CA ALA A 88 -9.21 -1.52 -3.91
C ALA A 88 -10.17 -2.44 -3.13
N TRP A 89 -10.20 -2.32 -1.81
CA TRP A 89 -11.11 -3.07 -0.94
C TRP A 89 -12.48 -2.39 -0.78
N THR A 90 -12.59 -1.13 -1.22
CA THR A 90 -13.77 -0.29 -1.09
C THR A 90 -13.97 0.54 -2.35
N GLU A 91 -15.20 0.94 -2.63
CA GLU A 91 -15.54 1.84 -3.74
C GLU A 91 -14.87 3.21 -3.57
N GLU A 92 -14.82 3.73 -2.35
CA GLU A 92 -14.13 5.00 -2.07
C GLU A 92 -12.63 4.93 -2.37
N GLY A 93 -11.97 3.84 -1.99
CA GLY A 93 -10.56 3.62 -2.34
C GLY A 93 -10.36 3.60 -3.85
N LEU A 94 -11.23 2.91 -4.60
CA LEU A 94 -11.16 2.88 -6.05
C LEU A 94 -11.40 4.26 -6.67
N ARG A 95 -12.35 5.04 -6.12
CA ARG A 95 -12.59 6.42 -6.56
C ARG A 95 -11.34 7.27 -6.36
N VAL A 96 -10.72 7.23 -5.17
CA VAL A 96 -9.49 7.96 -4.89
C VAL A 96 -8.37 7.55 -5.85
N HIS A 97 -8.21 6.26 -6.10
CA HIS A 97 -7.25 5.75 -7.09
C HIS A 97 -7.50 6.33 -8.48
N MET A 98 -8.75 6.27 -8.96
CA MET A 98 -9.11 6.84 -10.25
C MET A 98 -8.87 8.35 -10.30
N GLU A 99 -9.15 9.07 -9.21
CA GLU A 99 -8.93 10.51 -9.12
C GLU A 99 -7.45 10.91 -9.08
N LYS A 100 -6.60 10.11 -8.44
CA LYS A 100 -5.16 10.40 -8.33
C LYS A 100 -4.35 9.94 -9.54
N ARG A 101 -4.67 8.77 -10.09
CA ARG A 101 -3.84 8.09 -11.12
C ARG A 101 -4.40 8.24 -12.52
N HIS A 102 -5.69 8.49 -12.68
CA HIS A 102 -6.38 8.41 -13.96
C HIS A 102 -7.24 9.62 -14.30
N LYS A 103 -7.28 10.62 -13.42
CA LYS A 103 -7.85 11.94 -13.69
C LYS A 103 -6.75 12.77 -14.34
N ALA A 104 -6.96 13.08 -15.62
CA ALA A 104 -6.17 14.05 -16.36
C ALA A 104 -6.65 15.46 -16.02
#